data_AF-A0A134A1Y5-F1
#
_entry.id   AF-A0A134A1Y5-F1
#
_cell.length_a   1.000
_cell.length_b   1.000
_cell.length_c   1.000
_cell.angle_alpha   90.00
_cell.angle_beta   90.00
_cell.angle_gamma   90.00
#
_symmetry.space_group_name_H-M   'P 1'
#
loop_
_entity.id
_entity.type
_entity.pdbx_description
1 polymer ?
#
loop_
_entity_poly.entity_id
_entity_poly.type
_entity_poly.pdbx_seq_one_letter_code
_entity_poly.pdbx_strand_id
1 'polypeptide(L)'
;MENMGNIDNFTRLFMVPGMNHCGGGPAMENFDALTALEKWTEENIAPDYIVGKAGKEYPDPNKEQPLCPYPKVATYIGGDKNKASSFKCK
;
A
#
# COMPACT_ATOMS: atom_id res chain seq x y z
N MET A 1 12.96 4.91 -27.98
CA MET A 1 12.44 4.73 -26.61
C MET A 1 11.81 6.05 -26.23
N GLU A 2 10.49 6.15 -26.27
CA GLU A 2 9.82 7.40 -25.89
C GLU A 2 9.91 7.55 -24.37
N ASN A 3 10.37 8.71 -23.92
CA ASN A 3 10.47 9.02 -22.50
C ASN A 3 9.07 9.43 -22.03
N MET A 4 8.39 8.55 -21.27
CA MET A 4 6.96 8.68 -20.90
C MET A 4 6.66 9.80 -19.89
N GLY A 5 7.55 10.78 -19.71
CA GLY A 5 7.37 11.87 -18.74
C GLY A 5 7.35 11.36 -17.28
N ASN A 6 6.59 12.04 -16.42
CA ASN A 6 6.37 11.59 -15.05
C ASN A 6 5.34 10.44 -15.03
N ILE A 7 5.85 9.21 -14.91
CA ILE A 7 5.03 8.00 -14.92
C ILE A 7 4.07 7.87 -13.73
N ASP A 8 4.36 8.56 -12.61
CA ASP A 8 3.55 8.51 -11.38
C ASP A 8 2.12 9.06 -11.56
N ASN A 9 1.90 9.79 -12.67
CA ASN A 9 0.60 10.36 -13.06
C ASN A 9 -0.37 9.30 -13.58
N PHE A 10 0.13 8.16 -14.08
CA PHE A 10 -0.72 7.11 -14.67
C PHE A 10 -0.33 5.68 -14.25
N THR A 11 0.79 5.49 -13.54
CA THR A 11 1.23 4.18 -13.05
C THR A 11 1.91 4.32 -11.69
N ARG A 12 1.55 3.45 -10.74
CA ARG A 12 2.21 3.34 -9.43
C ARG A 12 2.42 1.86 -9.11
N LEU A 13 3.59 1.53 -8.56
CA LEU A 13 3.92 0.20 -8.06
C LEU A 13 3.81 0.19 -6.53
N PHE A 14 3.11 -0.79 -5.97
CA PHE A 14 2.99 -0.99 -4.53
C PHE A 14 3.61 -2.32 -4.14
N MET A 15 4.68 -2.27 -3.35
CA MET A 15 5.32 -3.47 -2.81
C MET A 15 4.58 -3.91 -1.54
N VAL A 16 4.37 -5.22 -1.38
CA VAL A 16 3.75 -5.79 -0.17
C VAL A 16 4.79 -6.67 0.55
N PRO A 17 5.51 -6.14 1.56
CA PRO A 17 6.52 -6.90 2.26
C PRO A 17 5.93 -8.14 2.95
N GLY A 18 6.59 -9.29 2.77
CA GLY A 18 6.21 -10.56 3.38
C GLY A 18 5.11 -11.32 2.63
N MET A 19 4.49 -10.74 1.60
CA MET A 19 3.46 -11.42 0.81
C MET A 19 4.11 -12.39 -0.18
N ASN A 20 3.55 -13.60 -0.29
CA ASN A 20 3.96 -14.57 -1.29
C ASN A 20 3.27 -14.28 -2.65
N HIS A 21 3.13 -15.29 -3.50
CA HIS A 21 2.49 -15.15 -4.80
C HIS A 21 0.98 -14.90 -4.64
N CYS A 22 0.56 -13.66 -4.87
CA CYS A 22 -0.82 -13.15 -4.77
C CYS A 22 -1.41 -13.11 -3.35
N GLY A 23 -0.94 -13.94 -2.43
CA GLY A 23 -1.36 -13.95 -1.03
C GLY A 23 -0.54 -14.96 -0.22
N GLY A 24 -0.83 -15.03 1.07
CA GLY A 24 -0.09 -15.79 2.07
C GLY A 24 1.18 -15.07 2.54
N GLY A 25 1.77 -15.63 3.60
CA GLY A 25 2.94 -15.07 4.28
C GLY A 25 2.60 -14.00 5.32
N PRO A 26 3.58 -13.60 6.15
CA PRO A 26 3.39 -12.62 7.21
C PRO A 26 3.33 -11.19 6.64
N ALA A 27 2.22 -10.87 5.98
CA ALA A 27 2.04 -9.64 5.20
C ALA A 27 0.77 -8.88 5.55
N MET A 28 0.73 -7.61 5.12
CA MET A 28 -0.50 -6.84 5.01
C MET A 28 -1.22 -7.18 3.71
N GLU A 29 -1.64 -8.45 3.55
CA GLU A 29 -2.16 -8.98 2.28
C GLU A 29 -3.59 -8.53 1.95
N ASN A 30 -4.34 -8.04 2.94
CA ASN A 30 -5.74 -7.65 2.77
C ASN A 30 -5.82 -6.16 2.44
N PHE A 31 -6.01 -5.82 1.17
CA PHE A 31 -6.12 -4.44 0.69
C PHE A 31 -7.11 -4.34 -0.48
N ASP A 32 -7.69 -3.15 -0.67
CA ASP A 32 -8.66 -2.88 -1.73
C ASP A 32 -8.02 -2.05 -2.85
N ALA A 33 -7.36 -2.75 -3.78
CA ALA A 33 -6.75 -2.11 -4.94
C ALA A 33 -7.77 -1.69 -6.00
N LEU A 34 -8.96 -2.32 -6.03
CA LEU A 34 -9.99 -2.02 -7.03
C LEU A 34 -10.59 -0.64 -6.76
N THR A 35 -11.02 -0.37 -5.52
CA THR A 35 -11.53 0.97 -5.16
C THR A 35 -10.46 2.06 -5.32
N ALA A 36 -9.18 1.74 -5.09
CA ALA A 36 -8.09 2.68 -5.35
C ALA A 36 -7.97 3.00 -6.85
N LEU A 37 -8.15 2.01 -7.72
CA LEU A 37 -8.12 2.18 -9.17
C LEU A 37 -9.34 2.96 -9.67
N GLU A 38 -10.55 2.61 -9.23
CA GLU A 38 -11.80 3.31 -9.58
C GLU A 38 -11.71 4.80 -9.27
N LYS A 39 -11.26 5.16 -8.06
CA LYS A 39 -11.04 6.56 -7.66
C LYS A 39 -10.01 7.28 -8.51
N TRP A 40 -8.95 6.58 -8.93
CA TRP A 40 -7.96 7.16 -9.81
C TRP A 40 -8.57 7.42 -11.20
N THR A 41 -9.29 6.45 -11.75
CA THR A 41 -9.83 6.55 -13.12
C THR A 41 -11.03 7.48 -13.23
N GLU A 42 -11.91 7.51 -12.24
CA GLU A 42 -13.20 8.20 -12.32
C GLU A 42 -13.19 9.55 -11.62
N GLU A 43 -12.43 9.69 -10.53
CA GLU A 43 -12.37 10.91 -9.72
C GLU A 43 -11.03 11.64 -9.87
N ASN A 44 -10.09 11.10 -10.65
CA ASN A 44 -8.73 11.62 -10.80
C ASN A 44 -7.96 11.71 -9.46
N ILE A 45 -8.26 10.79 -8.53
CA ILE A 45 -7.62 10.70 -7.20
C ILE A 45 -6.60 9.55 -7.21
N ALA A 46 -5.34 9.87 -7.51
CA ALA A 46 -4.27 8.88 -7.47
C ALA A 46 -3.93 8.46 -6.02
N PRO A 47 -3.72 7.16 -5.74
CA PRO A 47 -3.54 6.67 -4.38
C PRO A 47 -2.16 7.01 -3.81
N ASP A 48 -2.08 7.91 -2.82
CA ASP A 48 -0.83 8.21 -2.11
C ASP A 48 -0.34 7.07 -1.21
N TYR A 49 -1.26 6.16 -0.86
CA TYR A 49 -1.04 4.86 -0.26
C TYR A 49 -2.32 4.03 -0.40
N ILE A 50 -2.23 2.71 -0.17
CA ILE A 50 -3.39 1.81 0.00
C ILE A 50 -3.29 1.23 1.41
N VAL A 51 -4.37 1.21 2.18
CA VAL A 51 -4.34 0.59 3.52
C VAL A 51 -4.29 -0.92 3.37
N GLY A 52 -3.20 -1.55 3.83
CA GLY A 52 -3.10 -2.99 3.96
C GLY A 52 -3.40 -3.41 5.40
N LYS A 53 -4.13 -4.51 5.54
CA LYS A 53 -4.44 -5.17 6.81
C LYS A 53 -3.77 -6.54 6.87
N ALA A 54 -3.45 -6.96 8.08
CA ALA A 54 -2.86 -8.27 8.36
C ALA A 54 -3.61 -9.41 7.65
N GLY A 55 -2.82 -10.26 7.00
CA GLY A 55 -3.26 -11.56 6.52
C GLY A 55 -3.40 -12.58 7.64
N LYS A 56 -3.87 -13.78 7.28
CA LYS A 56 -4.07 -14.88 8.25
C LYS A 56 -2.78 -15.33 8.94
N GLU A 57 -1.65 -15.20 8.24
CA GLU A 57 -0.33 -15.63 8.71
C GLU A 57 0.46 -14.53 9.42
N TYR A 58 -0.09 -13.31 9.53
CA TYR A 58 0.55 -12.24 10.29
C TYR A 58 0.29 -12.41 11.80
N PRO A 59 1.30 -12.26 12.70
CA PRO A 59 1.13 -12.55 14.14
C PRO A 59 0.03 -11.75 14.85
N ASP A 60 -0.17 -10.49 14.46
CA ASP A 60 -1.22 -9.61 15.01
C ASP A 60 -2.31 -9.36 13.94
N PRO A 61 -3.53 -9.93 14.10
CA PRO A 61 -4.60 -9.80 13.13
C PRO A 61 -5.17 -8.37 13.02
N ASN A 62 -4.88 -7.51 14.00
CA ASN A 62 -5.33 -6.12 14.00
C ASN A 62 -4.30 -5.17 13.39
N LYS A 63 -3.16 -5.68 12.92
CA LYS A 63 -2.11 -4.86 12.33
C LYS A 63 -2.56 -4.27 10.99
N GLU A 64 -2.36 -2.97 10.84
CA GLU A 64 -2.53 -2.24 9.60
C GLU A 64 -1.27 -1.44 9.29
N GLN A 65 -0.90 -1.37 8.01
CA GLN A 65 0.15 -0.47 7.50
C GLN A 65 -0.23 0.06 6.12
N PRO A 66 0.21 1.29 5.74
CA PRO A 66 0.04 1.77 4.38
C PRO A 66 0.98 1.01 3.44
N LEU A 67 0.45 0.47 2.35
CA LEU A 67 1.21 0.10 1.18
C LEU A 67 1.59 1.38 0.44
N CYS A 68 2.89 1.61 0.28
CA CYS A 68 3.42 2.85 -0.24
C CYS A 68 3.76 2.74 -1.73
N PRO A 69 3.58 3.81 -2.51
CA PRO A 69 4.02 3.84 -3.89
C PRO A 69 5.56 3.82 -3.92
N TYR A 70 6.12 2.90 -4.68
CA TYR A 70 7.57 2.76 -4.87
C TYR A 70 8.18 4.10 -5.32
N PRO A 71 9.36 4.50 -4.81
CA PRO A 71 10.25 3.75 -3.90
C PRO A 71 9.97 3.93 -2.41
N LYS A 72 8.87 4.62 -2.04
CA LYS A 72 8.59 4.94 -0.64
C LYS A 72 8.24 3.68 0.15
N VAL A 73 8.54 3.72 1.45
CA VAL A 73 8.24 2.65 2.40
C VAL A 73 7.47 3.19 3.61
N ALA A 74 6.68 2.32 4.24
CA ALA A 74 5.93 2.65 5.44
C ALA A 74 6.88 2.89 6.62
N THR A 75 7.05 4.16 7.00
CA THR A 75 7.90 4.55 8.14
C THR A 75 7.02 4.91 9.33
N TYR A 76 7.22 4.25 10.47
CA TYR A 76 6.49 4.58 11.71
C TYR A 76 6.85 5.99 12.18
N ILE A 77 5.83 6.78 12.52
CA ILE A 77 5.98 8.18 12.94
C ILE A 77 5.46 8.44 14.37
N GLY A 78 4.99 7.42 15.07
CA GLY A 78 4.41 7.53 16.41
C GLY A 78 2.92 7.18 16.44
N GLY A 79 2.36 6.94 17.63
CA GLY A 79 0.98 6.51 17.81
C GLY A 79 0.82 4.99 17.95
N ASP A 80 -0.39 4.48 17.72
CA ASP A 80 -0.68 3.04 17.81
C ASP A 80 0.02 2.28 16.68
N LYS A 81 0.96 1.40 17.03
CA LYS A 81 1.71 0.59 16.05
C LYS A 81 0.81 -0.28 15.17
N ASN A 82 -0.43 -0.54 15.58
CA ASN A 82 -1.37 -1.36 14.82
C ASN A 82 -2.24 -0.57 13.84
N LYS A 83 -2.14 0.76 13.82
CA LYS A 83 -2.91 1.62 12.91
C LYS A 83 -2.06 2.16 11.77
N ALA A 84 -2.61 2.13 10.56
CA ALA A 84 -1.94 2.67 9.38
C ALA A 84 -1.64 4.19 9.51
N SER A 85 -2.47 4.93 10.24
CA SER A 85 -2.29 6.36 10.53
C SER A 85 -1.02 6.70 11.32
N SER A 86 -0.43 5.70 11.98
CA SER A 86 0.83 5.84 12.73
C SER A 86 2.07 5.71 11.83
N PHE A 87 1.89 5.60 10.51
CA PHE A 87 2.96 5.47 9.52
C PHE A 87 2.84 6.55 8.45
N LYS A 88 3.97 6.86 7.80
CA LYS A 88 4.04 7.73 6.63
C LYS A 88 4.89 7.09 5.54
N CYS A 89 4.46 7.20 4.29
CA CYS A 89 5.28 6.82 3.14
C CYS A 89 6.42 7.82 2.98
N LYS A 90 7.65 7.35 3.14
CA LYS A 90 8.89 8.11 2.98
C LYS A 90 9.86 7.38 2.05
#